data_AF-A0A0D3KHG0-F1
#
_entry.id   AF-A0A0D3KHG0-F1
#
_cell.length_a   1.000
_cell.length_b   1.000
_cell.length_c   1.000
_cell.angle_alpha   90.00
_cell.angle_beta   90.00
_cell.angle_gamma   90.00
#
_symmetry.space_group_name_H-M   'P 1'
#
loop_
_entity.id
_entity.type
_entity.pdbx_description
1 polymer ?
#
loop_
_entity_poly.entity_id
_entity_poly.type
_entity_poly.pdbx_seq_one_letter_code
_entity_poly.pdbx_strand_id
1 'polypeptide(L)'
;MQKSKLSTAVATGRLHLLSSFFAFLAVLSTGGSTAALLVKVLPRATAPPPPLPPPLMITGGCASRSSALDNVEYVAVGYTFSGAPYFREASSSYYIYWDPDCSGTDSTARWIVDDDEPSTTASSDLDGDGKCKSWADIYSDDSSSPPLGTATWRVNCDSIWTNNLLTLAFLSPSYVAVGYTFSGAPYFREASSSYYIYWDPDCSGEGYPARWIVDNQEPSTTASSDLDGDGGCTYWARIDSDDSSSPPLGTATWREAWRIRGGAAFVTAYFFGFFAFLPKASQPKLFLALFMLFLALVMLVFLVASPWGFSWLVPEHCDYDPTGLIVYVIFLHGVFALPLQHYRLRKELRARIAAIEADLPERLADGSLRLLRVAWLLERPTDWVILREQDLPEEAFWAPADAARLLAEEKVAALSYKWQGPFNSSNGGGDQPDGSRFHLDEVLSYYREGRHAEERPALMWDFATARPDNGRETYRRGD
;
A
#
# COMPACT_ATOMS: atom_id res chain seq x y z
N MET A 1 -54.46 32.57 28.51
CA MET A 1 -54.64 33.05 29.90
C MET A 1 -55.77 32.26 30.57
N GLN A 2 -55.45 31.21 31.32
CA GLN A 2 -56.41 30.55 32.21
C GLN A 2 -55.64 29.78 33.28
N LYS A 3 -55.93 30.08 34.55
CA LYS A 3 -55.32 29.51 35.75
C LYS A 3 -56.03 28.21 36.14
N SER A 4 -55.28 27.16 36.48
CA SER A 4 -55.69 26.09 37.42
C SER A 4 -54.42 25.55 38.09
N LYS A 5 -54.18 25.87 39.36
CA LYS A 5 -54.47 25.09 40.58
C LYS A 5 -53.75 23.72 40.60
N LEU A 6 -52.60 23.63 41.26
CA LEU A 6 -52.39 23.26 42.68
C LEU A 6 -52.49 21.74 42.92
N SER A 7 -51.34 21.09 43.08
CA SER A 7 -51.21 19.93 43.99
C SER A 7 -49.77 19.87 44.50
N THR A 8 -49.61 20.30 45.74
CA THR A 8 -48.38 20.24 46.54
C THR A 8 -48.49 19.00 47.42
N ALA A 9 -47.67 17.99 47.18
CA ALA A 9 -47.51 16.86 48.10
C ALA A 9 -46.30 17.13 48.99
N VAL A 10 -46.60 17.49 50.23
CA VAL A 10 -45.68 17.48 51.37
C VAL A 10 -45.55 16.02 51.82
N ALA A 11 -44.34 15.46 51.75
CA ALA A 11 -43.99 14.22 52.44
C ALA A 11 -42.80 14.50 53.35
N THR A 12 -43.13 14.63 54.63
CA THR A 12 -42.27 14.65 55.80
C THR A 12 -41.52 13.33 55.95
N GLY A 13 -40.18 13.39 56.02
CA GLY A 13 -39.33 12.27 56.38
C GLY A 13 -38.17 12.72 57.29
N ARG A 14 -38.33 12.47 58.60
CA ARG A 14 -37.31 12.57 59.67
C ARG A 14 -36.03 11.82 59.29
N LEU A 15 -34.85 12.41 59.41
CA LEU A 15 -33.99 12.49 60.61
C LEU A 15 -33.72 11.12 61.27
N HIS A 16 -32.53 10.56 60.99
CA HIS A 16 -31.60 9.82 61.87
C HIS A 16 -30.78 8.81 61.06
N LEU A 17 -29.48 9.07 60.88
CA LEU A 17 -28.39 8.08 60.78
C LEU A 17 -27.04 8.79 60.60
N LEU A 18 -26.62 9.50 61.65
CA LEU A 18 -25.20 9.69 61.97
C LEU A 18 -24.91 8.77 63.15
N SER A 19 -23.70 8.22 63.21
CA SER A 19 -23.15 7.35 64.27
C SER A 19 -23.31 5.84 64.04
N SER A 20 -22.41 5.27 63.22
CA SER A 20 -22.02 3.86 63.31
C SER A 20 -20.63 3.65 62.70
N PHE A 21 -19.57 4.21 63.30
CA PHE A 21 -18.18 3.84 62.96
C PHE A 21 -17.17 3.97 64.12
N PHE A 22 -17.62 4.01 65.37
CA PHE A 22 -16.74 3.96 66.54
C PHE A 22 -17.31 3.00 67.59
N ALA A 23 -17.10 1.70 67.41
CA ALA A 23 -17.25 0.70 68.48
C ALA A 23 -16.65 -0.64 68.06
N PHE A 24 -15.33 -0.75 67.97
CA PHE A 24 -14.63 -2.03 68.06
C PHE A 24 -13.21 -1.82 68.60
N LEU A 25 -13.10 -1.35 69.85
CA LEU A 25 -11.86 -1.53 70.61
C LEU A 25 -12.09 -1.35 72.11
N ALA A 26 -12.75 -2.33 72.73
CA ALA A 26 -12.60 -2.56 74.17
C ALA A 26 -12.98 -4.01 74.49
N VAL A 27 -12.20 -4.60 75.40
CA VAL A 27 -12.38 -5.92 76.05
C VAL A 27 -11.73 -7.11 75.32
N LEU A 28 -10.44 -7.32 75.61
CA LEU A 28 -9.94 -8.58 76.19
C LEU A 28 -8.58 -8.29 76.85
N SER A 29 -8.65 -7.68 78.03
CA SER A 29 -7.61 -7.78 79.04
C SER A 29 -7.92 -9.01 79.87
N THR A 30 -7.12 -10.06 79.72
CA THR A 30 -6.62 -10.86 80.86
C THR A 30 -5.63 -11.89 80.33
N GLY A 31 -4.36 -11.72 80.70
CA GLY A 31 -3.42 -12.84 80.83
C GLY A 31 -2.46 -13.07 79.68
N GLY A 32 -1.24 -12.55 79.84
CA GLY A 32 -0.02 -13.25 79.40
C GLY A 32 0.53 -12.89 78.03
N SER A 33 1.83 -12.56 78.04
CA SER A 33 2.73 -12.33 76.90
C SER A 33 2.63 -10.96 76.23
N THR A 34 3.60 -10.12 76.57
CA THR A 34 4.07 -8.96 75.82
C THR A 34 4.59 -9.41 74.44
N ALA A 35 3.69 -9.67 73.50
CA ALA A 35 4.01 -9.62 72.07
C ALA A 35 3.89 -8.16 71.65
N ALA A 36 5.02 -7.51 71.39
CA ALA A 36 5.06 -6.20 70.77
C ALA A 36 4.43 -6.31 69.37
N LEU A 37 3.15 -5.93 69.26
CA LEU A 37 2.44 -5.83 68.00
C LEU A 37 3.05 -4.66 67.22
N LEU A 38 4.06 -4.96 66.41
CA LEU A 38 4.60 -4.05 65.42
C LEU A 38 3.51 -3.80 64.38
N VAL A 39 2.67 -2.79 64.63
CA VAL A 39 1.72 -2.27 63.64
C VAL A 39 2.55 -1.69 62.52
N LYS A 40 2.83 -2.50 61.50
CA LYS A 40 3.45 -2.06 60.25
C LYS A 40 2.46 -1.09 59.60
N VAL A 41 2.66 0.20 59.86
CA VAL A 41 1.94 1.28 59.18
C VAL A 41 2.30 1.13 57.70
N LEU A 42 1.39 0.50 56.95
CA LEU A 42 1.55 0.41 55.50
C LEU A 42 1.54 1.86 54.99
N PRO A 43 2.57 2.28 54.22
CA PRO A 43 2.58 3.61 53.64
C PRO A 43 1.27 3.81 52.89
N ARG A 44 0.56 4.89 53.23
CA ARG A 44 -0.66 5.28 52.53
C ARG A 44 -0.31 5.34 51.05
N ALA A 45 -0.95 4.48 50.25
CA ALA A 45 -0.77 4.48 48.80
C ALA A 45 -0.95 5.92 48.31
N THR A 46 0.15 6.53 47.86
CA THR A 46 0.13 7.83 47.22
C THR A 46 -0.78 7.72 46.01
N ALA A 47 -1.72 8.65 45.85
CA ALA A 47 -2.53 8.73 44.66
C ALA A 47 -1.59 8.71 43.43
N PRO A 48 -1.98 8.06 42.31
CA PRO A 48 -1.17 8.11 41.10
C PRO A 48 -0.91 9.59 40.73
N PRO A 49 0.29 9.92 40.24
CA PRO A 49 0.58 11.27 39.82
C PRO A 49 -0.44 11.72 38.76
N PRO A 50 -0.84 13.01 38.76
CA PRO A 50 -1.70 13.52 37.71
C PRO A 50 -1.06 13.29 36.32
N PRO A 51 -1.87 13.08 35.28
CA PRO A 51 -1.35 12.91 33.92
C PRO A 51 -0.68 14.21 33.45
N LEU A 52 0.48 14.07 32.81
CA LEU A 52 1.22 15.21 32.26
C LEU A 52 0.37 15.95 31.22
N PRO A 53 0.47 17.30 31.15
CA PRO A 53 -0.21 18.07 30.12
C PRO A 53 0.35 17.77 28.71
N PRO A 54 -0.40 18.09 27.64
CA PRO A 54 0.08 17.93 26.26
C PRO A 54 1.31 18.80 25.97
N PRO A 55 2.05 18.51 24.88
CA PRO A 55 3.11 19.39 24.40
C PRO A 55 2.58 20.80 24.13
N LEU A 56 3.44 21.79 24.31
CA LEU A 56 3.15 23.20 24.16
C LEU A 56 3.94 23.76 22.98
N MET A 57 3.29 24.52 22.10
CA MET A 57 3.96 25.29 21.04
C MET A 57 4.03 26.75 21.46
N ILE A 58 5.21 27.36 21.35
CA ILE A 58 5.43 28.79 21.54
C ILE A 58 5.78 29.46 20.20
N THR A 59 5.16 30.60 19.92
CA THR A 59 5.39 31.41 18.71
C THR A 59 5.41 32.90 19.04
N GLY A 60 6.09 33.71 18.21
CA GLY A 60 6.10 35.17 18.34
C GLY A 60 7.30 35.76 19.09
N GLY A 61 8.33 34.94 19.38
CA GLY A 61 9.61 35.41 19.90
C GLY A 61 10.34 36.39 18.96
N CYS A 62 11.33 37.09 19.49
CA CYS A 62 12.22 37.92 18.67
C CYS A 62 13.26 37.06 17.94
N ALA A 63 13.81 37.59 16.84
CA ALA A 63 14.72 36.85 15.95
C ALA A 63 15.97 36.28 16.65
N SER A 64 16.51 36.98 17.66
CA SER A 64 17.66 36.51 18.45
C SER A 64 17.33 35.40 19.44
N ARG A 65 16.05 35.08 19.63
CA ARG A 65 15.53 34.02 20.52
C ARG A 65 14.61 33.04 19.80
N SER A 66 14.68 32.97 18.47
CA SER A 66 13.83 32.08 17.68
C SER A 66 13.97 30.61 18.09
N SER A 67 15.18 30.17 18.48
CA SER A 67 15.45 28.80 18.94
C SER A 67 14.76 28.40 20.24
N ALA A 68 14.27 29.36 21.03
CA ALA A 68 13.54 29.08 22.27
C ALA A 68 12.07 29.55 22.24
N LEU A 69 11.73 30.54 21.40
CA LEU A 69 10.47 31.28 21.51
C LEU A 69 9.66 31.38 20.20
N ASP A 70 10.15 30.87 19.06
CA ASP A 70 9.42 30.99 17.79
C ASP A 70 9.32 29.68 17.01
N ASN A 71 8.11 29.10 17.00
CA ASN A 71 7.80 27.78 16.46
C ASN A 71 8.57 26.65 17.15
N VAL A 72 8.62 26.72 18.48
CA VAL A 72 9.32 25.76 19.32
C VAL A 72 8.33 24.91 20.10
N GLU A 73 8.51 23.60 20.05
CA GLU A 73 7.69 22.62 20.78
C GLU A 73 8.36 22.23 22.10
N TYR A 74 7.60 22.32 23.19
CA TYR A 74 8.00 21.95 24.54
C TYR A 74 7.15 20.79 25.04
N VAL A 75 7.78 19.67 25.40
CA VAL A 75 7.11 18.48 25.92
C VAL A 75 7.11 18.52 27.44
N ALA A 76 5.96 18.23 28.07
CA ALA A 76 5.88 18.14 29.51
C ALA A 76 6.77 17.00 30.04
N VAL A 77 7.64 17.29 31.01
CA VAL A 77 8.59 16.32 31.56
C VAL A 77 8.16 15.83 32.95
N GLY A 78 7.55 16.70 33.74
CA GLY A 78 7.23 16.40 35.13
C GLY A 78 6.52 17.55 35.83
N TYR A 79 6.60 17.51 37.16
CA TYR A 79 6.08 18.56 38.04
C TYR A 79 7.20 19.06 38.96
N THR A 80 7.18 20.37 39.25
CA THR A 80 8.06 20.97 40.26
C THR A 80 7.53 20.67 41.68
N PHE A 81 8.26 21.09 42.72
CA PHE A 81 7.86 20.87 44.11
C PHE A 81 6.46 21.42 44.45
N SER A 82 6.06 22.53 43.83
CA SER A 82 4.74 23.15 44.01
C SER A 82 3.61 22.39 43.31
N GLY A 83 3.94 21.39 42.48
CA GLY A 83 2.98 20.67 41.64
C GLY A 83 2.68 21.36 40.30
N ALA A 84 3.41 22.41 39.94
CA ALA A 84 3.30 23.03 38.62
C ALA A 84 3.96 22.14 37.56
N PRO A 85 3.35 21.94 36.38
CA PRO A 85 4.02 21.22 35.30
C PRO A 85 5.21 22.02 34.78
N TYR A 86 6.26 21.33 34.37
CA TYR A 86 7.34 21.94 33.59
C TYR A 86 7.56 21.19 32.29
N PHE A 87 8.01 21.95 31.28
CA PHE A 87 8.17 21.49 29.92
C PHE A 87 9.62 21.67 29.49
N ARG A 88 10.07 20.84 28.55
CA ARG A 88 11.40 20.91 27.97
C ARG A 88 11.31 20.80 26.45
N GLU A 89 12.11 21.59 25.75
CA GLU A 89 12.27 21.49 24.31
C GLU A 89 13.07 20.21 23.97
N ALA A 90 12.60 19.44 22.98
CA ALA A 90 13.10 18.08 22.75
C ALA A 90 14.55 18.00 22.25
N SER A 91 15.06 19.05 21.60
CA SER A 91 16.36 19.07 20.91
C SER A 91 17.45 19.89 21.61
N SER A 92 17.13 20.55 22.72
CA SER A 92 17.94 21.53 23.43
C SER A 92 17.74 21.44 24.95
N SER A 93 18.22 22.45 25.65
CA SER A 93 18.14 22.60 27.10
C SER A 93 17.21 23.73 27.51
N TYR A 94 16.24 24.15 26.67
CA TYR A 94 15.26 25.15 27.08
C TYR A 94 14.11 24.52 27.87
N TYR A 95 13.68 25.20 28.91
CA TYR A 95 12.60 24.79 29.81
C TYR A 95 11.53 25.87 29.93
N ILE A 96 10.30 25.43 30.16
CA ILE A 96 9.19 26.30 30.60
C ILE A 96 8.73 25.81 31.97
N TYR A 97 8.76 26.68 32.96
CA TYR A 97 8.35 26.33 34.33
C TYR A 97 7.72 27.52 35.04
N TRP A 98 6.99 27.23 36.11
CA TRP A 98 6.46 28.23 37.02
C TRP A 98 7.31 28.29 38.28
N ASP A 99 7.82 29.47 38.61
CA ASP A 99 8.58 29.71 39.82
C ASP A 99 7.79 30.65 40.75
N PRO A 100 7.46 30.23 41.99
CA PRO A 100 6.79 31.09 42.96
C PRO A 100 7.66 32.27 43.45
N ASP A 101 8.98 32.11 43.46
CA ASP A 101 9.95 33.12 43.90
C ASP A 101 11.26 32.88 43.14
N CYS A 102 11.34 33.53 41.98
CA CYS A 102 12.38 33.35 40.97
C CYS A 102 13.81 33.46 41.52
N SER A 103 14.07 34.36 42.49
CA SER A 103 15.43 34.58 43.02
C SER A 103 15.62 34.08 44.45
N GLY A 104 14.61 33.42 45.03
CA GLY A 104 14.53 33.07 46.45
C GLY A 104 14.43 34.26 47.41
N THR A 105 14.26 35.47 46.87
CA THR A 105 14.10 36.72 47.63
C THR A 105 13.06 37.67 47.00
N ASP A 106 12.53 37.33 45.82
CA ASP A 106 11.58 38.14 45.05
C ASP A 106 10.17 37.51 45.14
N SER A 107 9.19 38.26 45.63
CA SER A 107 7.88 37.71 45.98
C SER A 107 6.93 37.45 44.81
N THR A 108 7.37 37.60 43.55
CA THR A 108 6.43 37.60 42.42
C THR A 108 6.55 36.34 41.56
N ALA A 109 5.53 35.49 41.69
CA ALA A 109 5.37 34.27 40.92
C ALA A 109 5.24 34.54 39.41
N ARG A 110 5.89 33.72 38.60
CA ARG A 110 5.90 33.88 37.14
C ARG A 110 6.15 32.58 36.41
N TRP A 111 5.67 32.52 35.17
CA TRP A 111 6.13 31.53 34.20
C TRP A 111 7.40 32.03 33.53
N ILE A 112 8.37 31.13 33.37
CA ILE A 112 9.72 31.40 32.93
C ILE A 112 10.05 30.51 31.73
N VAL A 113 10.74 31.08 30.74
CA VAL A 113 11.48 30.32 29.72
C VAL A 113 12.97 30.49 29.98
N ASP A 114 13.68 29.40 30.23
CA ASP A 114 15.10 29.41 30.62
C ASP A 114 15.93 28.30 29.96
N ASP A 115 17.26 28.40 30.00
CA ASP A 115 18.19 27.32 29.63
C ASP A 115 18.67 26.47 30.82
N ASP A 116 18.26 26.83 32.03
CA ASP A 116 18.51 26.10 33.28
C ASP A 116 17.32 25.18 33.63
N GLU A 117 17.61 23.94 34.04
CA GLU A 117 16.58 22.96 34.41
C GLU A 117 15.97 23.29 35.78
N PRO A 118 14.63 23.35 35.92
CA PRO A 118 14.01 23.67 37.18
C PRO A 118 14.17 22.53 38.20
N SER A 119 14.57 22.88 39.42
CA SER A 119 14.60 21.97 40.55
C SER A 119 13.21 21.44 40.88
N THR A 120 13.08 20.11 40.88
CA THR A 120 11.84 19.42 41.28
C THR A 120 11.67 19.30 42.79
N THR A 121 12.64 19.80 43.57
CA THR A 121 12.67 19.69 45.04
C THR A 121 12.76 21.02 45.78
N ALA A 122 13.17 22.09 45.10
CA ALA A 122 13.17 23.43 45.68
C ALA A 122 11.76 24.04 45.65
N SER A 123 11.42 24.83 46.68
CA SER A 123 10.13 25.53 46.77
C SER A 123 10.14 26.93 46.16
N SER A 124 11.29 27.42 45.72
CA SER A 124 11.62 28.76 45.20
C SER A 124 13.03 28.71 44.61
N ASP A 125 13.43 29.70 43.80
CA ASP A 125 14.76 29.76 43.15
C ASP A 125 15.03 28.45 42.42
N LEU A 126 14.14 28.08 41.50
CA LEU A 126 14.12 26.73 40.95
C LEU A 126 15.36 26.42 40.12
N ASP A 127 16.03 27.40 39.55
CA ASP A 127 17.33 27.24 38.87
C ASP A 127 18.54 27.31 39.84
N GLY A 128 18.34 27.83 41.06
CA GLY A 128 19.33 27.90 42.12
C GLY A 128 20.44 28.94 41.90
N ASP A 129 20.22 29.91 41.00
CA ASP A 129 21.22 30.94 40.68
C ASP A 129 21.12 32.18 41.58
N GLY A 130 20.06 32.26 42.40
CA GLY A 130 19.79 33.34 43.35
C GLY A 130 19.48 34.68 42.67
N LYS A 131 19.13 34.65 41.39
CA LYS A 131 18.75 35.80 40.56
C LYS A 131 17.47 35.44 39.82
N CYS A 132 16.95 36.39 39.06
CA CYS A 132 15.84 36.11 38.16
C CYS A 132 16.30 36.34 36.72
N LYS A 133 17.19 35.47 36.24
CA LYS A 133 17.79 35.56 34.92
C LYS A 133 17.10 34.56 33.98
N SER A 134 16.20 35.06 33.15
CA SER A 134 15.51 34.23 32.15
C SER A 134 15.56 34.79 30.73
N TRP A 135 15.12 33.97 29.77
CA TRP A 135 14.96 34.39 28.37
C TRP A 135 13.60 35.05 28.13
N ALA A 136 12.56 34.58 28.81
CA ALA A 136 11.25 35.22 28.83
C ALA A 136 10.55 34.99 30.17
N ASP A 137 9.73 35.95 30.60
CA ASP A 137 8.90 35.84 31.79
C ASP A 137 7.51 36.49 31.61
N ILE A 138 6.51 35.92 32.30
CA ILE A 138 5.20 36.53 32.52
C ILE A 138 4.73 36.28 33.95
N TYR A 139 4.33 37.34 34.64
CA TYR A 139 3.76 37.23 35.98
C TYR A 139 2.44 36.46 35.96
N SER A 140 2.30 35.49 36.86
CA SER A 140 1.10 34.68 37.00
C SER A 140 1.04 34.06 38.39
N ASP A 141 -0.06 34.28 39.10
CA ASP A 141 -0.37 33.56 40.34
C ASP A 141 -0.90 32.13 40.07
N ASP A 142 -1.27 31.83 38.82
CA ASP A 142 -1.73 30.51 38.40
C ASP A 142 -0.54 29.64 38.00
N SER A 143 -0.29 28.60 38.80
CA SER A 143 0.75 27.59 38.61
C SER A 143 0.26 26.36 37.84
N SER A 144 -1.03 26.29 37.48
CA SER A 144 -1.61 25.10 36.87
C SER A 144 -1.30 24.98 35.38
N SER A 145 -1.12 26.10 34.68
CA SER A 145 -0.71 26.16 33.28
C SER A 145 -0.12 27.53 32.92
N PRO A 146 0.82 27.62 31.95
CA PRO A 146 1.24 28.91 31.42
C PRO A 146 0.07 29.60 30.71
N PRO A 147 0.04 30.95 30.64
CA PRO A 147 -1.02 31.67 29.95
C PRO A 147 -1.15 31.24 28.48
N LEU A 148 -2.23 30.50 28.18
CA LEU A 148 -2.53 30.02 26.84
C LEU A 148 -3.13 31.13 25.97
N GLY A 149 -2.98 30.99 24.65
CA GLY A 149 -3.31 32.02 23.68
C GLY A 149 -2.21 33.08 23.57
N THR A 150 -2.55 34.22 22.98
CA THR A 150 -1.62 35.34 22.81
C THR A 150 -1.60 36.19 24.09
N ALA A 151 -0.43 36.31 24.72
CA ALA A 151 -0.20 37.14 25.91
C ALA A 151 1.06 38.00 25.73
N THR A 152 1.16 39.08 26.51
CA THR A 152 2.35 39.94 26.51
C THR A 152 3.38 39.40 27.51
N TRP A 153 4.49 38.89 27.00
CA TRP A 153 5.62 38.42 27.78
C TRP A 153 6.74 39.44 27.77
N ARG A 154 7.51 39.49 28.86
CA ARG A 154 8.81 40.14 28.86
C ARG A 154 9.81 39.16 28.25
N VAL A 155 10.57 39.61 27.26
CA VAL A 155 11.52 38.78 26.52
C VAL A 155 12.85 39.50 26.42
N ASN A 156 13.94 38.79 26.68
CA ASN A 156 15.30 39.28 26.55
C ASN A 156 15.80 39.11 25.10
N CYS A 157 15.66 40.17 24.30
CA CYS A 157 16.09 40.25 22.91
C CYS A 157 17.42 41.00 22.84
N ASP A 158 18.50 40.30 22.50
CA ASP A 158 19.84 40.90 22.35
C ASP A 158 20.31 41.69 23.59
N SER A 159 20.08 41.15 24.79
CA SER A 159 20.36 41.78 26.10
C SER A 159 19.44 42.95 26.46
N ILE A 160 18.34 43.15 25.73
CA ILE A 160 17.33 44.18 26.00
C ILE A 160 16.00 43.50 26.32
N TRP A 161 15.45 43.80 27.50
CA TRP A 161 14.11 43.36 27.87
C TRP A 161 13.05 44.17 27.11
N THR A 162 12.20 43.46 26.36
CA THR A 162 11.11 44.04 25.57
C THR A 162 9.82 43.28 25.81
N ASN A 163 8.68 43.93 25.62
CA ASN A 163 7.37 43.28 25.70
C ASN A 163 7.02 42.72 24.32
N ASN A 164 6.89 41.41 24.21
CA ASN A 164 6.52 40.72 22.96
C ASN A 164 5.20 39.96 23.15
N LEU A 165 4.44 39.85 22.07
CA LEU A 165 3.24 39.02 22.03
C LEU A 165 3.68 37.59 21.73
N LEU A 166 3.69 36.73 22.75
CA LEU A 166 3.91 35.30 22.56
C LEU A 166 2.57 34.59 22.53
N THR A 167 2.43 33.62 21.63
CA THR A 167 1.27 32.75 21.58
C THR A 167 1.68 31.35 22.01
N LEU A 168 1.12 30.91 23.14
CA LEU A 168 1.30 29.58 23.67
C LEU A 168 0.03 28.77 23.41
N ALA A 169 0.16 27.59 22.84
CA ALA A 169 -0.96 26.69 22.66
C ALA A 169 -0.54 25.27 23.00
N PHE A 170 -1.40 24.54 23.71
CA PHE A 170 -1.24 23.09 23.75
C PHE A 170 -1.41 22.58 22.32
N LEU A 171 -0.42 21.86 21.84
CA LEU A 171 -0.63 20.98 20.71
C LEU A 171 -1.64 19.94 21.20
N SER A 172 -2.84 19.95 20.62
CA SER A 172 -3.76 18.84 20.80
C SER A 172 -2.95 17.58 20.54
N PRO A 173 -2.84 16.66 21.53
CA PRO A 173 -2.05 15.45 21.31
C PRO A 173 -2.62 14.82 20.06
N SER A 174 -1.77 14.69 19.03
CA SER A 174 -2.22 14.18 17.73
C SER A 174 -2.94 12.87 17.98
N TYR A 175 -2.42 12.03 18.89
CA TYR A 175 -3.01 10.77 19.32
C TYR A 175 -3.52 10.79 20.77
N VAL A 176 -4.77 10.38 20.97
CA VAL A 176 -5.42 10.23 22.29
C VAL A 176 -5.63 8.74 22.57
N ALA A 177 -5.33 8.29 23.80
CA ALA A 177 -5.61 6.91 24.20
C ALA A 177 -7.13 6.64 24.16
N VAL A 178 -7.55 5.62 23.41
CA VAL A 178 -8.98 5.28 23.22
C VAL A 178 -9.38 4.06 24.05
N GLY A 179 -8.47 3.11 24.24
CA GLY A 179 -8.75 1.89 24.98
C GLY A 179 -7.55 0.96 25.05
N TYR A 180 -7.84 -0.32 25.24
CA TYR A 180 -6.83 -1.39 25.31
C TYR A 180 -7.17 -2.50 24.32
N THR A 181 -6.15 -3.11 23.72
CA THR A 181 -6.27 -4.28 22.86
C THR A 181 -6.43 -5.55 23.70
N PHE A 182 -6.61 -6.72 23.07
CA PHE A 182 -6.75 -8.00 23.76
C PHE A 182 -5.56 -8.33 24.67
N SER A 183 -4.34 -7.91 24.31
CA SER A 183 -3.13 -8.12 25.11
C SER A 183 -3.05 -7.21 26.35
N GLY A 184 -3.96 -6.23 26.48
CA GLY A 184 -3.91 -5.19 27.49
C GLY A 184 -3.00 -4.03 27.14
N ALA A 185 -2.45 -3.97 25.92
CA ALA A 185 -1.70 -2.82 25.44
C ALA A 185 -2.64 -1.64 25.13
N PRO A 186 -2.29 -0.39 25.48
CA PRO A 186 -3.11 0.76 25.10
C PRO A 186 -3.05 0.97 23.59
N TYR A 187 -4.14 1.46 23.01
CA TYR A 187 -4.14 2.00 21.65
C TYR A 187 -4.63 3.44 21.62
N PHE A 188 -4.10 4.17 20.66
CA PHE A 188 -4.31 5.59 20.50
C PHE A 188 -4.93 5.86 19.15
N ARG A 189 -5.75 6.91 19.07
CA ARG A 189 -6.36 7.37 17.83
C ARG A 189 -6.01 8.83 17.60
N GLU A 190 -5.69 9.16 16.36
CA GLU A 190 -5.45 10.54 15.99
C GLU A 190 -6.76 11.35 16.07
N ALA A 191 -6.76 12.44 16.83
CA ALA A 191 -7.97 13.19 17.18
C ALA A 191 -8.72 13.75 15.95
N SER A 192 -8.00 14.06 14.88
CA SER A 192 -8.52 14.66 13.65
C SER A 192 -8.65 13.69 12.48
N SER A 193 -8.25 12.42 12.63
CA SER A 193 -8.18 11.47 11.52
C SER A 193 -8.67 10.06 11.88
N SER A 194 -8.42 9.11 10.98
CA SER A 194 -8.65 7.68 11.16
C SER A 194 -7.37 6.89 11.39
N TYR A 195 -6.26 7.55 11.77
CA TYR A 195 -5.02 6.87 12.11
C TYR A 195 -5.01 6.40 13.57
N TYR A 196 -4.40 5.26 13.79
CA TYR A 196 -4.28 4.58 15.08
C TYR A 196 -2.82 4.22 15.34
N ILE A 197 -2.42 4.31 16.61
CA ILE A 197 -1.17 3.73 17.11
C ILE A 197 -1.54 2.58 18.04
N TYR A 198 -1.06 1.38 17.77
CA TYR A 198 -1.33 0.22 18.62
C TYR A 198 -0.15 -0.75 18.63
N TRP A 199 -0.07 -1.57 19.67
CA TRP A 199 0.91 -2.66 19.76
C TRP A 199 0.27 -3.96 19.28
N ASP A 200 0.92 -4.61 18.32
CA ASP A 200 0.50 -5.91 17.79
C ASP A 200 1.58 -6.96 18.12
N PRO A 201 1.23 -8.04 18.86
CA PRO A 201 2.18 -9.12 19.16
C PRO A 201 2.61 -9.91 17.91
N ASP A 202 1.78 -9.95 16.87
CA ASP A 202 2.02 -10.70 15.64
C ASP A 202 1.12 -10.16 14.52
N CYS A 203 1.65 -9.20 13.75
CA CYS A 203 0.85 -8.43 12.80
C CYS A 203 0.11 -9.26 11.74
N SER A 204 0.58 -10.44 11.36
CA SER A 204 -0.14 -11.29 10.40
C SER A 204 -0.64 -12.61 10.99
N GLY A 205 -0.38 -12.88 12.27
CA GLY A 205 -0.63 -14.19 12.87
C GLY A 205 0.31 -15.32 12.41
N GLU A 206 1.43 -15.00 11.75
CA GLU A 206 2.41 -15.99 11.23
C GLU A 206 3.74 -16.03 12.00
N GLY A 207 3.79 -15.43 13.20
CA GLY A 207 4.97 -15.41 14.06
C GLY A 207 5.91 -14.23 13.79
N TYR A 208 5.39 -13.09 13.39
CA TYR A 208 6.18 -11.87 13.26
C TYR A 208 6.56 -11.29 14.63
N PRO A 209 7.71 -10.59 14.75
CA PRO A 209 8.06 -9.89 15.99
C PRO A 209 7.02 -8.86 16.39
N ALA A 210 6.76 -8.76 17.70
CA ALA A 210 5.89 -7.76 18.28
C ALA A 210 6.36 -6.33 17.98
N ARG A 211 5.42 -5.42 17.77
CA ARG A 211 5.72 -4.07 17.29
C ARG A 211 4.61 -3.08 17.59
N TRP A 212 4.99 -1.81 17.68
CA TRP A 212 4.06 -0.70 17.57
C TRP A 212 3.82 -0.36 16.10
N ILE A 213 2.56 -0.11 15.76
CA ILE A 213 2.07 0.08 14.40
C ILE A 213 1.32 1.41 14.32
N VAL A 214 1.58 2.17 13.25
CA VAL A 214 0.72 3.26 12.80
C VAL A 214 -0.10 2.73 11.62
N ASP A 215 -1.42 2.68 11.77
CA ASP A 215 -2.32 2.24 10.70
C ASP A 215 -3.60 3.07 10.59
N ASN A 216 -4.29 3.00 9.46
CA ASN A 216 -5.56 3.68 9.20
C ASN A 216 -6.79 2.79 9.51
N GLN A 217 -6.57 1.60 10.05
CA GLN A 217 -7.60 0.67 10.50
C GLN A 217 -7.63 0.64 12.03
N GLU A 218 -8.82 0.56 12.60
CA GLU A 218 -8.98 0.45 14.05
C GLU A 218 -8.54 -0.94 14.52
N PRO A 219 -7.66 -1.04 15.53
CA PRO A 219 -7.22 -2.34 16.02
C PRO A 219 -8.37 -3.08 16.69
N SER A 220 -8.46 -4.37 16.43
CA SER A 220 -9.35 -5.30 17.09
C SER A 220 -9.02 -5.37 18.58
N THR A 221 -10.03 -5.18 19.41
CA THR A 221 -9.91 -5.30 20.86
C THR A 221 -10.12 -6.73 21.36
N THR A 222 -10.44 -7.66 20.45
CA THR A 222 -10.74 -9.07 20.77
C THR A 222 -9.81 -10.07 20.10
N ALA A 223 -9.08 -9.67 19.06
CA ALA A 223 -8.09 -10.53 18.40
C ALA A 223 -6.78 -10.55 19.19
N SER A 224 -6.13 -11.71 19.24
CA SER A 224 -4.83 -11.88 19.92
C SER A 224 -3.62 -11.59 19.04
N SER A 225 -3.83 -11.39 17.73
CA SER A 225 -2.85 -11.16 16.66
C SER A 225 -3.60 -10.63 15.45
N ASP A 226 -2.91 -10.06 14.44
CA ASP A 226 -3.52 -9.47 13.23
C ASP A 226 -4.65 -8.51 13.62
N LEU A 227 -4.28 -7.46 14.36
CA LEU A 227 -5.27 -6.61 15.02
C LEU A 227 -6.08 -5.79 14.01
N ASP A 228 -5.54 -5.45 12.84
CA ASP A 228 -6.30 -4.79 11.77
C ASP A 228 -7.05 -5.77 10.85
N GLY A 229 -6.78 -7.08 10.94
CA GLY A 229 -7.53 -8.13 10.24
C GLY A 229 -7.29 -8.15 8.75
N ASP A 230 -6.17 -7.60 8.29
CA ASP A 230 -5.81 -7.53 6.87
C ASP A 230 -5.05 -8.78 6.39
N GLY A 231 -4.70 -9.68 7.32
CA GLY A 231 -3.98 -10.93 7.06
C GLY A 231 -2.52 -10.74 6.68
N GLY A 232 -1.96 -9.55 6.91
CA GLY A 232 -0.61 -9.17 6.55
C GLY A 232 -0.05 -8.14 7.52
N CYS A 233 1.12 -7.60 7.20
CA CYS A 233 1.78 -6.57 8.01
C CYS A 233 1.75 -5.24 7.23
N THR A 234 0.54 -4.78 6.85
CA THR A 234 0.35 -3.64 5.91
C THR A 234 0.04 -2.30 6.58
N TYR A 235 0.95 -1.84 7.42
CA TYR A 235 0.85 -0.56 8.12
C TYR A 235 1.36 0.63 7.31
N TRP A 236 1.29 1.83 7.89
CA TRP A 236 1.95 3.04 7.39
C TRP A 236 3.36 3.17 7.95
N ALA A 237 3.53 2.91 9.24
CA ALA A 237 4.82 2.88 9.91
C ALA A 237 4.81 1.84 11.03
N ARG A 238 6.00 1.35 11.41
CA ARG A 238 6.17 0.46 12.55
C ARG A 238 7.48 0.68 13.30
N ILE A 239 7.54 0.22 14.54
CA ILE A 239 8.77 0.01 15.29
C ILE A 239 8.68 -1.28 16.10
N ASP A 240 9.64 -2.18 15.91
CA ASP A 240 9.66 -3.47 16.61
C ASP A 240 9.96 -3.22 18.10
N SER A 241 9.15 -3.78 19.00
CA SER A 241 9.21 -3.55 20.44
C SER A 241 8.52 -4.69 21.20
N ASP A 242 9.25 -5.29 22.14
CA ASP A 242 8.68 -6.27 23.09
C ASP A 242 7.90 -5.59 24.22
N ASP A 243 8.08 -4.27 24.41
CA ASP A 243 7.33 -3.50 25.39
C ASP A 243 5.98 -3.04 24.82
N SER A 244 4.91 -3.55 25.41
CA SER A 244 3.51 -3.26 25.07
C SER A 244 2.88 -2.20 25.98
N SER A 245 3.62 -1.67 26.96
CA SER A 245 3.06 -0.74 27.95
C SER A 245 2.86 0.67 27.42
N SER A 246 3.73 1.12 26.51
CA SER A 246 3.61 2.41 25.83
C SER A 246 4.39 2.41 24.51
N PRO A 247 3.95 3.18 23.49
CA PRO A 247 4.75 3.40 22.29
C PRO A 247 6.04 4.13 22.70
N PRO A 248 7.17 3.90 21.99
CA PRO A 248 8.42 4.60 22.27
C PRO A 248 8.21 6.12 22.25
N LEU A 249 8.42 6.77 23.40
CA LEU A 249 8.29 8.22 23.55
C LEU A 249 9.59 8.92 23.10
N GLY A 250 9.47 10.17 22.64
CA GLY A 250 10.60 10.98 22.19
C GLY A 250 11.07 10.62 20.78
N THR A 251 12.39 10.67 20.54
CA THR A 251 12.97 10.42 19.22
C THR A 251 13.20 8.92 19.00
N ALA A 252 12.27 8.25 18.31
CA ALA A 252 12.39 6.86 17.90
C ALA A 252 12.40 6.73 16.37
N THR A 253 13.15 5.77 15.83
CA THR A 253 13.23 5.53 14.38
C THR A 253 12.17 4.53 13.96
N TRP A 254 11.14 5.03 13.27
CA TRP A 254 10.08 4.21 12.70
C TRP A 254 10.44 3.77 11.28
N ARG A 255 10.10 2.53 10.93
CA ARG A 255 10.18 2.02 9.56
C ARG A 255 8.86 2.32 8.86
N GLU A 256 8.89 3.24 7.89
CA GLU A 256 7.74 3.50 7.03
C GLU A 256 7.57 2.35 6.02
N ALA A 257 6.36 1.83 5.90
CA ALA A 257 6.05 0.91 4.82
C ALA A 257 5.80 1.73 3.56
N TRP A 258 6.75 1.66 2.62
CA TRP A 258 6.58 2.27 1.31
C TRP A 258 5.43 1.58 0.56
N ARG A 259 4.20 2.07 0.73
CA ARG A 259 3.10 1.70 -0.14
C ARG A 259 3.41 2.23 -1.53
N ILE A 260 3.90 1.37 -2.41
CA ILE A 260 3.88 1.55 -3.88
C ILE A 260 2.41 1.52 -4.39
N ARG A 261 1.44 2.08 -3.66
CA ARG A 261 0.03 2.09 -4.05
C ARG A 261 -0.29 3.16 -5.09
N GLY A 262 0.58 4.14 -5.31
CA GLY A 262 0.41 5.15 -6.36
C GLY A 262 1.18 4.84 -7.65
N GLY A 263 2.49 4.55 -7.54
CA GLY A 263 3.39 4.55 -8.69
C GLY A 263 3.17 3.41 -9.68
N ALA A 264 3.12 2.16 -9.20
CA ALA A 264 3.07 1.01 -10.11
C ALA A 264 1.73 0.92 -10.86
N ALA A 265 0.60 1.17 -10.20
CA ALA A 265 -0.71 1.15 -10.84
C ALA A 265 -0.89 2.31 -11.84
N PHE A 266 -0.42 3.52 -11.52
CA PHE A 266 -0.43 4.65 -12.48
C PHE A 266 0.48 4.38 -13.67
N VAL A 267 1.70 3.89 -13.43
CA VAL A 267 2.64 3.55 -14.52
C VAL A 267 2.04 2.47 -15.40
N THR A 268 1.43 1.44 -14.82
CA THR A 268 0.82 0.33 -15.57
C THR A 268 -0.40 0.78 -16.36
N ALA A 269 -1.30 1.59 -15.79
CA ALA A 269 -2.47 2.12 -16.48
C ALA A 269 -2.09 3.07 -17.62
N TYR A 270 -1.09 3.93 -17.43
CA TYR A 270 -0.55 4.77 -18.51
C TYR A 270 0.13 3.92 -19.59
N PHE A 271 0.87 2.88 -19.20
CA PHE A 271 1.51 1.96 -20.14
C PHE A 271 0.45 1.28 -21.03
N PHE A 272 -0.55 0.64 -20.44
CA PHE A 272 -1.59 -0.07 -21.20
C PHE A 272 -2.53 0.86 -21.97
N GLY A 273 -2.87 2.03 -21.41
CA GLY A 273 -3.64 3.06 -22.10
C GLY A 273 -2.95 3.54 -23.37
N PHE A 274 -1.62 3.75 -23.33
CA PHE A 274 -0.84 4.16 -24.50
C PHE A 274 -0.81 3.10 -25.60
N PHE A 275 -0.72 1.81 -25.25
CA PHE A 275 -0.79 0.72 -26.23
C PHE A 275 -2.14 0.65 -26.95
N ALA A 276 -3.23 1.06 -26.32
CA ALA A 276 -4.55 1.10 -26.95
C ALA A 276 -4.66 2.19 -28.05
N PHE A 277 -3.82 3.23 -28.00
CA PHE A 277 -3.78 4.32 -28.99
C PHE A 277 -2.72 4.13 -30.08
N LEU A 278 -1.92 3.07 -30.03
CA LEU A 278 -0.95 2.82 -31.09
C LEU A 278 -1.69 2.47 -32.40
N PRO A 279 -1.35 3.12 -33.53
CA PRO A 279 -2.00 2.86 -34.80
C PRO A 279 -1.84 1.38 -35.18
N LYS A 280 -2.94 0.77 -35.69
CA LYS A 280 -2.95 -0.62 -36.17
C LYS A 280 -1.79 -0.85 -37.15
N ALA A 281 -1.27 -2.09 -37.17
CA ALA A 281 -0.02 -2.56 -37.78
C ALA A 281 0.23 -2.29 -39.29
N SER A 282 -0.56 -1.45 -39.96
CA SER A 282 -0.39 -1.11 -41.37
C SER A 282 0.77 -0.16 -41.66
N GLN A 283 1.39 0.45 -40.65
CA GLN A 283 2.48 1.44 -40.80
C GLN A 283 3.67 1.12 -39.86
N PRO A 284 4.48 0.08 -40.14
CA PRO A 284 5.53 -0.40 -39.22
C PRO A 284 6.61 0.65 -38.92
N LYS A 285 6.89 1.57 -39.85
CA LYS A 285 7.85 2.67 -39.64
C LYS A 285 7.32 3.72 -38.66
N LEU A 286 6.05 4.09 -38.77
CA LEU A 286 5.41 5.05 -37.87
C LEU A 286 5.26 4.47 -36.46
N PHE A 287 4.89 3.19 -36.37
CA PHE A 287 4.83 2.46 -35.11
C PHE A 287 6.19 2.47 -34.39
N LEU A 288 7.28 2.13 -35.10
CA LEU A 288 8.62 2.13 -34.53
C LEU A 288 9.04 3.53 -34.07
N ALA A 289 8.74 4.58 -34.84
CA ALA A 289 9.08 5.96 -34.48
C ALA A 289 8.33 6.44 -33.21
N LEU A 290 7.02 6.21 -33.13
CA LEU A 290 6.21 6.57 -31.96
C LEU A 290 6.60 5.78 -30.72
N PHE A 291 6.95 4.51 -30.89
CA PHE A 291 7.42 3.66 -29.81
C PHE A 291 8.76 4.12 -29.24
N MET A 292 9.73 4.46 -30.09
CA MET A 292 11.03 4.98 -29.65
C MET A 292 10.90 6.34 -28.93
N LEU A 293 9.99 7.21 -29.39
CA LEU A 293 9.70 8.49 -28.73
C LEU A 293 9.10 8.29 -27.34
N PHE A 294 8.14 7.38 -27.19
CA PHE A 294 7.56 7.03 -25.90
C PHE A 294 8.63 6.50 -24.94
N LEU A 295 9.51 5.63 -25.43
CA LEU A 295 10.58 5.04 -24.64
C LEU A 295 11.59 6.10 -24.15
N ALA A 296 11.92 7.07 -25.00
CA ALA A 296 12.75 8.22 -24.61
C ALA A 296 12.09 9.08 -23.52
N LEU A 297 10.77 9.30 -23.61
CA LEU A 297 10.01 10.05 -22.59
C LEU A 297 9.93 9.30 -21.25
N VAL A 298 9.71 7.98 -21.27
CA VAL A 298 9.72 7.16 -20.05
C VAL A 298 11.10 7.22 -19.39
N MET A 299 12.18 7.07 -20.16
CA MET A 299 13.55 7.19 -19.66
C MET A 299 13.84 8.59 -19.08
N LEU A 300 13.32 9.65 -19.70
CA LEU A 300 13.46 11.02 -19.18
C LEU A 300 12.72 11.21 -17.85
N VAL A 301 11.48 10.73 -17.73
CA VAL A 301 10.72 10.77 -16.48
C VAL A 301 11.45 9.99 -15.39
N PHE A 302 12.02 8.82 -15.69
CA PHE A 302 12.83 8.09 -14.73
C PHE A 302 14.13 8.81 -14.34
N LEU A 303 14.83 9.43 -15.28
CA LEU A 303 16.02 10.22 -14.97
C LEU A 303 15.69 11.43 -14.07
N VAL A 304 14.53 12.06 -14.28
CA VAL A 304 14.10 13.24 -13.52
C VAL A 304 13.44 12.86 -12.19
N ALA A 305 12.67 11.77 -12.13
CA ALA A 305 11.91 11.37 -10.93
C ALA A 305 12.62 10.31 -10.07
N SER A 306 13.61 9.59 -10.61
CA SER A 306 14.39 8.69 -9.78
C SER A 306 15.35 9.50 -8.89
N PRO A 307 15.53 9.08 -7.62
CA PRO A 307 16.47 9.72 -6.71
C PRO A 307 17.92 9.76 -7.23
N TRP A 308 18.25 8.96 -8.25
CA TRP A 308 19.57 8.91 -8.88
C TRP A 308 19.91 10.19 -9.66
N GLY A 309 18.92 10.88 -10.23
CA GLY A 309 19.11 12.21 -10.83
C GLY A 309 19.32 13.32 -9.79
N PHE A 310 18.92 13.06 -8.55
CA PHE A 310 18.94 13.98 -7.41
C PHE A 310 19.82 13.49 -6.25
N SER A 311 20.88 12.73 -6.55
CA SER A 311 21.83 12.19 -5.55
C SER A 311 22.54 13.26 -4.69
N TRP A 312 22.32 14.55 -4.96
CA TRP A 312 22.89 15.68 -4.22
C TRP A 312 21.87 16.34 -3.26
N LEU A 313 20.63 15.85 -3.21
CA LEU A 313 19.52 16.46 -2.46
C LEU A 313 18.80 15.49 -1.49
N VAL A 314 19.20 14.22 -1.41
CA VAL A 314 18.59 13.24 -0.49
C VAL A 314 19.59 12.85 0.61
N PRO A 315 19.23 12.90 1.89
CA PRO A 315 20.11 12.55 3.01
C PRO A 315 20.59 11.09 2.94
N GLU A 316 21.83 10.84 3.39
CA GLU A 316 22.61 9.59 3.25
C GLU A 316 22.04 8.32 3.94
N HIS A 317 20.76 8.24 4.33
CA HIS A 317 20.25 7.19 5.25
C HIS A 317 19.05 6.36 4.76
N CYS A 318 18.75 6.35 3.45
CA CYS A 318 17.73 5.44 2.92
C CYS A 318 18.37 4.13 2.43
N ASP A 319 18.16 3.04 3.18
CA ASP A 319 18.45 1.66 2.75
C ASP A 319 17.59 1.32 1.52
N TYR A 320 18.16 1.43 0.34
CA TYR A 320 17.49 1.09 -0.92
C TYR A 320 17.65 -0.39 -1.22
N ASP A 321 16.54 -1.12 -1.35
CA ASP A 321 16.55 -2.50 -1.83
C ASP A 321 16.76 -2.54 -3.36
N PRO A 322 17.91 -3.05 -3.87
CA PRO A 322 18.19 -3.13 -5.29
C PRO A 322 17.31 -4.14 -6.05
N THR A 323 16.54 -4.96 -5.34
CA THR A 323 15.70 -6.02 -5.94
C THR A 323 14.69 -5.46 -6.94
N GLY A 324 14.11 -4.28 -6.68
CA GLY A 324 13.19 -3.62 -7.60
C GLY A 324 13.82 -3.24 -8.95
N LEU A 325 15.09 -2.83 -8.95
CA LEU A 325 15.84 -2.49 -10.16
C LEU A 325 16.09 -3.74 -11.02
N ILE A 326 16.48 -4.85 -10.39
CA ILE A 326 16.81 -6.10 -11.06
C ILE A 326 15.57 -6.69 -11.76
N VAL A 327 14.43 -6.73 -11.07
CA VAL A 327 13.17 -7.23 -11.65
C VAL A 327 12.74 -6.38 -12.85
N TYR A 328 12.89 -5.06 -12.76
CA TYR A 328 12.54 -4.15 -13.85
C TYR A 328 13.43 -4.33 -15.08
N VAL A 329 14.75 -4.50 -14.91
CA VAL A 329 15.69 -4.75 -16.01
C VAL A 329 15.37 -6.06 -16.74
N ILE A 330 15.06 -7.12 -15.99
CA ILE A 330 14.66 -8.42 -16.55
C ILE A 330 13.35 -8.27 -17.33
N PHE A 331 12.36 -7.57 -16.78
CA PHE A 331 11.09 -7.33 -17.45
C PHE A 331 11.27 -6.55 -18.76
N LEU A 332 12.10 -5.50 -18.74
CA LEU A 332 12.47 -4.76 -19.95
C LEU A 332 13.05 -5.71 -21.00
N HIS A 333 14.06 -6.50 -20.66
CA HIS A 333 14.66 -7.46 -21.60
C HIS A 333 13.64 -8.45 -22.17
N GLY A 334 12.71 -8.97 -21.35
CA GLY A 334 11.64 -9.85 -21.82
C GLY A 334 10.70 -9.16 -22.82
N VAL A 335 10.25 -7.94 -22.51
CA VAL A 335 9.33 -7.17 -23.36
C VAL A 335 9.99 -6.73 -24.67
N PHE A 336 11.29 -6.47 -24.69
CA PHE A 336 11.98 -5.98 -25.90
C PHE A 336 12.61 -7.07 -26.76
N ALA A 337 13.19 -8.12 -26.17
CA ALA A 337 13.88 -9.16 -26.94
C ALA A 337 12.89 -10.10 -27.66
N LEU A 338 11.76 -10.41 -27.03
CA LEU A 338 10.79 -11.37 -27.57
C LEU A 338 10.07 -10.88 -28.84
N PRO A 339 9.59 -9.61 -28.96
CA PRO A 339 8.97 -9.13 -30.19
C PRO A 339 9.93 -9.03 -31.37
N LEU A 340 11.20 -8.67 -31.12
CA LEU A 340 12.25 -8.63 -32.14
C LEU A 340 12.58 -10.03 -32.66
N GLN A 341 12.70 -11.02 -31.78
CA GLN A 341 12.84 -12.42 -32.17
C GLN A 341 11.60 -12.91 -32.93
N HIS A 342 10.39 -12.57 -32.47
CA HIS A 342 9.15 -12.93 -33.15
C HIS A 342 9.04 -12.33 -34.55
N TYR A 343 9.45 -11.07 -34.73
CA TYR A 343 9.48 -10.41 -36.05
C TYR A 343 10.46 -11.09 -37.00
N ARG A 344 11.66 -11.44 -36.52
CA ARG A 344 12.67 -12.17 -37.31
C ARG A 344 12.14 -13.54 -37.74
N LEU A 345 11.58 -14.30 -36.81
CA LEU A 345 10.98 -15.60 -37.08
C LEU A 345 9.82 -15.52 -38.08
N ARG A 346 8.94 -14.51 -37.95
CA ARG A 346 7.87 -14.28 -38.95
C ARG A 346 8.40 -13.98 -40.34
N LYS A 347 9.47 -13.18 -40.45
CA LYS A 347 10.07 -12.84 -41.74
C LYS A 347 10.69 -14.07 -42.41
N GLU A 348 11.44 -14.86 -41.64
CA GLU A 348 12.03 -16.12 -42.13
C GLU A 348 10.95 -17.15 -42.50
N LEU A 349 9.89 -17.26 -41.71
CA LEU A 349 8.75 -18.14 -42.00
C LEU A 349 8.03 -17.71 -43.29
N ARG A 350 7.74 -16.42 -43.49
CA ARG A 350 7.13 -15.92 -44.72
C ARG A 350 7.99 -16.17 -45.95
N ALA A 351 9.32 -16.02 -45.83
CA ALA A 351 10.24 -16.31 -46.93
C ALA A 351 10.23 -17.80 -47.29
N ARG A 352 10.17 -18.69 -46.30
CA ARG A 352 10.05 -20.14 -46.53
C ARG A 352 8.71 -20.53 -47.12
N ILE A 353 7.61 -19.96 -46.60
CA ILE A 353 6.26 -20.15 -47.14
C ILE A 353 6.23 -19.70 -48.60
N ALA A 354 6.70 -18.49 -48.92
CA ALA A 354 6.74 -18.00 -50.30
C ALA A 354 7.60 -18.87 -51.24
N ALA A 355 8.65 -19.51 -50.73
CA ALA A 355 9.47 -20.45 -51.51
C ALA A 355 8.76 -21.78 -51.77
N ILE A 356 7.95 -22.27 -50.83
CA ILE A 356 7.14 -23.49 -50.96
C ILE A 356 5.89 -23.22 -51.81
N GLU A 357 5.33 -22.02 -51.72
CA GLU A 357 4.05 -21.65 -52.33
C GLU A 357 4.18 -21.02 -53.72
N ALA A 358 5.41 -20.85 -54.23
CA ALA A 358 5.66 -20.14 -55.49
C ALA A 358 4.95 -20.78 -56.71
N ASP A 359 4.72 -22.09 -56.68
CA ASP A 359 4.05 -22.85 -57.74
C ASP A 359 2.55 -23.05 -57.52
N LEU A 360 2.00 -22.69 -56.35
CA LEU A 360 0.59 -22.93 -56.02
C LEU A 360 -0.39 -22.26 -56.99
N PRO A 361 -0.19 -20.99 -57.42
CA PRO A 361 -1.11 -20.37 -58.38
C PRO A 361 -1.16 -21.11 -59.71
N GLU A 362 -0.01 -21.61 -60.19
CA GLU A 362 0.07 -22.37 -61.45
C GLU A 362 -0.63 -23.72 -61.31
N ARG A 363 -0.43 -24.42 -60.18
CA ARG A 363 -1.07 -25.71 -59.87
C ARG A 363 -2.57 -25.61 -59.62
N LEU A 364 -3.05 -24.49 -59.07
CA LEU A 364 -4.47 -24.22 -58.97
C LEU A 364 -5.09 -23.91 -60.34
N ALA A 365 -4.36 -23.17 -61.19
CA ALA A 365 -4.85 -22.78 -62.51
C ALA A 365 -4.93 -23.96 -63.50
N ASP A 366 -3.99 -24.91 -63.44
CA ASP A 366 -4.01 -26.12 -64.26
C ASP A 366 -4.90 -27.25 -63.69
N GLY A 367 -5.39 -27.07 -62.46
CA GLY A 367 -6.27 -28.00 -61.75
C GLY A 367 -5.55 -29.22 -61.15
N SER A 368 -4.22 -29.22 -61.10
CA SER A 368 -3.42 -30.24 -60.40
C SER A 368 -3.50 -30.12 -58.88
N LEU A 369 -3.84 -28.94 -58.38
CA LEU A 369 -4.26 -28.68 -57.00
C LEU A 369 -5.70 -28.18 -57.02
N ARG A 370 -6.52 -28.67 -56.09
CA ARG A 370 -7.93 -28.29 -55.98
C ARG A 370 -8.22 -27.70 -54.60
N LEU A 371 -9.15 -26.75 -54.55
CA LEU A 371 -9.62 -26.16 -53.29
C LEU A 371 -11.05 -26.62 -53.01
N LEU A 372 -11.27 -27.14 -51.81
CA LEU A 372 -12.57 -27.59 -51.35
C LEU A 372 -13.46 -26.38 -51.03
N ARG A 373 -14.72 -26.43 -51.46
CA ARG A 373 -15.72 -25.40 -51.18
C ARG A 373 -16.24 -25.56 -49.76
N VAL A 374 -16.00 -24.57 -48.91
CA VAL A 374 -16.47 -24.60 -47.51
C VAL A 374 -18.00 -24.73 -47.43
N ALA A 375 -18.73 -24.06 -48.32
CA ALA A 375 -20.19 -24.17 -48.38
C ALA A 375 -20.65 -25.63 -48.61
N TRP A 376 -20.01 -26.34 -49.55
CA TRP A 376 -20.30 -27.75 -49.82
C TRP A 376 -19.98 -28.64 -48.61
N LEU A 377 -18.86 -28.36 -47.93
CA LEU A 377 -18.43 -29.08 -46.73
C LEU A 377 -19.41 -28.88 -45.58
N LEU A 378 -19.93 -27.67 -45.38
CA LEU A 378 -20.88 -27.33 -44.32
C LEU A 378 -22.26 -27.99 -44.48
N GLU A 379 -22.65 -28.32 -45.71
CA GLU A 379 -23.89 -29.06 -46.01
C GLU A 379 -23.81 -30.54 -45.65
N ARG A 380 -22.61 -31.06 -45.37
CA ARG A 380 -22.45 -32.47 -44.99
C ARG A 380 -23.01 -32.68 -43.57
N PRO A 381 -23.68 -33.82 -43.31
CA PRO A 381 -24.18 -34.11 -41.97
C PRO A 381 -23.00 -34.27 -41.00
N THR A 382 -23.24 -34.02 -39.72
CA THR A 382 -22.19 -34.02 -38.68
C THR A 382 -21.55 -35.39 -38.46
N ASP A 383 -22.16 -36.47 -38.94
CA ASP A 383 -21.62 -37.82 -38.89
C ASP A 383 -20.82 -38.20 -40.15
N TRP A 384 -20.71 -37.30 -41.13
CA TRP A 384 -19.99 -37.53 -42.37
C TRP A 384 -18.48 -37.66 -42.14
N VAL A 385 -17.86 -38.63 -42.82
CA VAL A 385 -16.42 -38.83 -42.81
C VAL A 385 -15.84 -38.34 -44.13
N ILE A 386 -14.80 -37.53 -44.04
CA ILE A 386 -14.17 -36.94 -45.23
C ILE A 386 -13.53 -38.04 -46.08
N LEU A 387 -13.94 -38.12 -47.34
CA LEU A 387 -13.41 -39.08 -48.33
C LEU A 387 -12.13 -38.54 -48.97
N ARG A 388 -11.35 -39.39 -49.64
CA ARG A 388 -10.14 -38.95 -50.36
C ARG A 388 -10.55 -38.01 -51.51
N GLU A 389 -9.63 -37.15 -51.97
CA GLU A 389 -9.94 -36.15 -53.03
C GLU A 389 -10.61 -36.78 -54.24
N GLN A 390 -10.06 -37.91 -54.70
CA GLN A 390 -10.52 -38.62 -55.88
C GLN A 390 -11.93 -39.21 -55.73
N ASP A 391 -12.41 -39.33 -54.49
CA ASP A 391 -13.73 -39.87 -54.16
C ASP A 391 -14.76 -38.75 -53.95
N LEU A 392 -14.34 -37.48 -53.95
CA LEU A 392 -15.22 -36.33 -53.84
C LEU A 392 -15.76 -35.94 -55.23
N PRO A 393 -17.03 -35.52 -55.31
CA PRO A 393 -17.62 -35.13 -56.60
C PRO A 393 -17.11 -33.74 -57.03
N GLU A 394 -17.21 -33.44 -58.34
CA GLU A 394 -16.64 -32.21 -58.92
C GLU A 394 -17.19 -30.93 -58.28
N GLU A 395 -18.47 -30.92 -57.90
CA GLU A 395 -19.13 -29.78 -57.25
C GLU A 395 -18.59 -29.45 -55.86
N ALA A 396 -17.82 -30.36 -55.25
CA ALA A 396 -17.14 -30.13 -53.99
C ALA A 396 -15.98 -29.13 -54.14
N PHE A 397 -15.46 -28.96 -55.35
CA PHE A 397 -14.27 -28.16 -55.61
C PHE A 397 -14.60 -26.84 -56.33
N TRP A 398 -13.77 -25.83 -56.11
CA TRP A 398 -13.78 -24.61 -56.90
C TRP A 398 -13.22 -24.89 -58.32
N ALA A 399 -13.76 -24.20 -59.33
CA ALA A 399 -13.16 -24.24 -60.66
C ALA A 399 -11.72 -23.69 -60.62
N PRO A 400 -10.76 -24.24 -61.41
CA PRO A 400 -9.35 -23.87 -61.37
C PRO A 400 -9.08 -22.35 -61.38
N ALA A 401 -9.75 -21.61 -62.27
CA ALA A 401 -9.59 -20.16 -62.37
C ALA A 401 -10.11 -19.40 -61.13
N ASP A 402 -11.22 -19.86 -60.53
CA ASP A 402 -11.76 -19.28 -59.31
C ASP A 402 -10.91 -19.63 -58.09
N ALA A 403 -10.35 -20.84 -58.04
CA ALA A 403 -9.46 -21.28 -56.99
C ALA A 403 -8.17 -20.43 -56.94
N ALA A 404 -7.54 -20.21 -58.10
CA ALA A 404 -6.37 -19.32 -58.21
C ALA A 404 -6.70 -17.87 -57.82
N ARG A 405 -7.89 -17.36 -58.20
CA ARG A 405 -8.36 -16.03 -57.77
C ARG A 405 -8.54 -15.95 -56.25
N LEU A 406 -9.15 -16.95 -55.63
CA LEU A 406 -9.35 -17.00 -54.18
C LEU A 406 -8.02 -17.05 -53.41
N LEU A 407 -7.02 -17.76 -53.93
CA LEU A 407 -5.66 -17.75 -53.36
C LEU A 407 -5.04 -16.34 -53.42
N ALA A 408 -5.13 -15.67 -54.57
CA ALA A 408 -4.61 -14.31 -54.74
C ALA A 408 -5.33 -13.26 -53.86
N GLU A 409 -6.60 -13.50 -53.54
CA GLU A 409 -7.40 -12.67 -52.62
C GLU A 409 -7.19 -13.00 -51.14
N GLU A 410 -6.28 -13.93 -50.79
CA GLU A 410 -6.04 -14.42 -49.43
C GLU A 410 -7.29 -15.04 -48.77
N LYS A 411 -8.20 -15.61 -49.59
CA LYS A 411 -9.49 -16.20 -49.19
C LYS A 411 -9.45 -17.72 -49.00
N VAL A 412 -8.26 -18.28 -48.83
CA VAL A 412 -8.03 -19.72 -48.68
C VAL A 412 -7.55 -20.00 -47.25
N ALA A 413 -8.19 -20.93 -46.56
CA ALA A 413 -7.64 -21.52 -45.35
C ALA A 413 -6.83 -22.77 -45.70
N ALA A 414 -5.64 -22.92 -45.13
CA ALA A 414 -4.82 -24.11 -45.29
C ALA A 414 -4.87 -24.97 -44.03
N LEU A 415 -5.12 -26.27 -44.20
CA LEU A 415 -5.04 -27.24 -43.10
C LEU A 415 -3.68 -27.94 -43.13
N SER A 416 -2.88 -27.80 -42.07
CA SER A 416 -1.54 -28.37 -41.99
C SER A 416 -1.50 -29.80 -41.40
N TYR A 417 -0.42 -30.52 -41.74
CA TYR A 417 -0.13 -31.96 -41.64
C TYR A 417 -0.20 -32.66 -40.27
N LYS A 418 -1.33 -32.63 -39.56
CA LYS A 418 -1.52 -33.52 -38.39
C LYS A 418 -2.84 -34.30 -38.33
N TRP A 419 -3.51 -34.45 -39.47
CA TRP A 419 -4.80 -35.15 -39.55
C TRP A 419 -4.66 -36.67 -39.65
N GLN A 420 -3.46 -37.17 -39.96
CA GLN A 420 -3.16 -38.59 -39.77
C GLN A 420 -3.06 -38.87 -38.28
N GLY A 421 -4.17 -39.32 -37.68
CA GLY A 421 -4.12 -40.05 -36.42
C GLY A 421 -3.09 -41.18 -36.52
N PRO A 422 -2.49 -41.62 -35.40
CA PRO A 422 -1.50 -42.68 -35.43
C PRO A 422 -2.03 -43.88 -36.22
N PHE A 423 -1.31 -44.26 -37.29
CA PHE A 423 -1.60 -45.40 -38.18
C PHE A 423 -1.74 -46.76 -37.45
N ASN A 424 -1.57 -46.78 -36.12
CA ASN A 424 -1.63 -47.94 -35.25
C ASN A 424 -2.90 -47.99 -34.38
N SER A 425 -4.01 -47.43 -34.85
CA SER A 425 -5.33 -47.81 -34.32
C SER A 425 -5.54 -49.29 -34.62
N SER A 426 -5.46 -50.14 -33.59
CA SER A 426 -5.60 -51.60 -33.66
C SER A 426 -6.95 -52.10 -34.19
N ASN A 427 -7.85 -51.20 -34.59
CA ASN A 427 -9.22 -51.49 -35.01
C ASN A 427 -9.44 -51.40 -36.53
N GLY A 428 -8.39 -51.57 -37.35
CA GLY A 428 -8.56 -51.87 -38.78
C GLY A 428 -9.06 -50.72 -39.67
N GLY A 429 -8.93 -49.45 -39.25
CA GLY A 429 -9.29 -48.27 -40.04
C GLY A 429 -8.13 -47.68 -40.85
N GLY A 430 -7.36 -48.52 -41.56
CA GLY A 430 -6.02 -48.19 -42.09
C GLY A 430 -5.93 -47.12 -43.18
N ASP A 431 -7.02 -46.51 -43.63
CA ASP A 431 -7.05 -45.85 -44.95
C ASP A 431 -7.87 -44.56 -45.03
N GLN A 432 -8.33 -44.02 -43.88
CA GLN A 432 -9.15 -42.80 -43.84
C GLN A 432 -8.40 -41.64 -43.16
N PRO A 433 -8.30 -40.47 -43.82
CA PRO A 433 -7.51 -39.33 -43.35
C PRO A 433 -8.06 -38.63 -42.09
N ASP A 434 -9.26 -39.01 -41.61
CA ASP A 434 -9.77 -38.63 -40.28
C ASP A 434 -10.78 -39.67 -39.76
N GLY A 435 -10.33 -40.92 -39.59
CA GLY A 435 -11.19 -41.99 -39.08
C GLY A 435 -11.79 -41.72 -37.68
N SER A 436 -11.18 -40.81 -36.91
CA SER A 436 -11.67 -40.37 -35.60
C SER A 436 -12.70 -39.24 -35.65
N ARG A 437 -12.88 -38.55 -36.78
CA ARG A 437 -13.69 -37.32 -36.95
C ARG A 437 -13.27 -36.10 -36.14
N PHE A 438 -12.31 -36.26 -35.24
CA PHE A 438 -11.87 -35.22 -34.32
C PHE A 438 -11.51 -33.92 -35.03
N HIS A 439 -10.83 -34.02 -36.17
CA HIS A 439 -10.31 -32.85 -36.83
C HIS A 439 -11.39 -32.19 -37.71
N LEU A 440 -12.21 -32.98 -38.41
CA LEU A 440 -13.29 -32.46 -39.25
C LEU A 440 -14.31 -31.69 -38.42
N ASP A 441 -14.65 -32.19 -37.23
CA ASP A 441 -15.58 -31.53 -36.32
C ASP A 441 -15.07 -30.14 -35.89
N GLU A 442 -13.78 -30.02 -35.59
CA GLU A 442 -13.13 -28.73 -35.27
C GLU A 442 -13.17 -27.74 -36.45
N VAL A 443 -12.89 -28.21 -37.67
CA VAL A 443 -12.98 -27.36 -38.88
C VAL A 443 -14.41 -26.93 -39.15
N LEU A 444 -15.37 -27.84 -39.02
CA LEU A 444 -16.79 -27.51 -39.18
C LEU A 444 -17.27 -26.55 -38.09
N SER A 445 -16.83 -26.70 -36.84
CA SER A 445 -17.16 -25.77 -35.76
C SER A 445 -16.61 -24.37 -36.08
N TYR A 446 -15.32 -24.29 -36.43
CA TYR A 446 -14.68 -23.03 -36.83
C TYR A 446 -15.44 -22.32 -37.95
N TYR A 447 -15.90 -23.04 -38.98
CA TYR A 447 -16.62 -22.42 -40.09
C TYR A 447 -18.10 -22.12 -39.81
N ARG A 448 -18.73 -22.81 -38.86
CA ARG A 448 -20.10 -22.52 -38.40
C ARG A 448 -20.13 -21.33 -37.45
N GLU A 449 -19.03 -21.04 -36.78
CA GLU A 449 -18.89 -19.90 -35.89
C GLU A 449 -18.56 -18.62 -36.69
N GLY A 450 -19.37 -17.59 -36.53
CA GLY A 450 -19.10 -16.26 -37.09
C GLY A 450 -19.20 -16.18 -38.63
N ARG A 451 -18.32 -15.38 -39.24
CA ARG A 451 -18.28 -15.11 -40.71
C ARG A 451 -17.12 -15.80 -41.42
N HIS A 452 -16.52 -16.81 -40.81
CA HIS A 452 -15.32 -17.45 -41.33
C HIS A 452 -15.52 -18.11 -42.70
N ALA A 453 -16.72 -18.62 -42.99
CA ALA A 453 -17.06 -19.17 -44.31
C ALA A 453 -17.15 -18.12 -45.42
N GLU A 454 -17.54 -16.88 -45.10
CA GLU A 454 -17.57 -15.76 -46.05
C GLU A 454 -16.15 -15.19 -46.28
N GLU A 455 -15.36 -15.13 -45.21
CA GLU A 455 -14.00 -14.61 -45.25
C GLU A 455 -13.02 -15.58 -45.92
N ARG A 456 -13.24 -16.89 -45.76
CA ARG A 456 -12.38 -17.95 -46.31
C ARG A 456 -13.19 -19.10 -46.91
N PRO A 457 -13.87 -18.87 -48.06
CA PRO A 457 -14.78 -19.83 -48.68
C PRO A 457 -14.07 -21.03 -49.34
N ALA A 458 -12.75 -21.01 -49.42
CA ALA A 458 -11.93 -22.09 -49.96
C ALA A 458 -11.03 -22.71 -48.89
N LEU A 459 -10.95 -24.02 -48.90
CA LEU A 459 -10.11 -24.81 -48.02
C LEU A 459 -9.07 -25.56 -48.86
N MET A 460 -7.79 -25.27 -48.62
CA MET A 460 -6.66 -26.02 -49.17
C MET A 460 -6.41 -27.24 -48.30
N TRP A 461 -6.55 -28.41 -48.90
CA TRP A 461 -6.43 -29.68 -48.23
C TRP A 461 -5.32 -30.50 -48.90
N ASP A 462 -4.19 -30.67 -48.21
CA ASP A 462 -2.94 -31.17 -48.80
C ASP A 462 -2.92 -32.69 -49.04
N PHE A 463 -3.77 -33.46 -48.35
CA PHE A 463 -3.79 -34.94 -48.43
C PHE A 463 -4.46 -35.52 -49.68
N ALA A 464 -4.69 -34.65 -50.65
CA ALA A 464 -5.71 -34.84 -51.65
C ALA A 464 -5.09 -34.91 -53.08
N THR A 465 -3.90 -34.32 -53.28
CA THR A 465 -3.31 -34.15 -54.62
C THR A 465 -2.44 -35.30 -55.14
N ALA A 466 -2.34 -36.42 -54.41
CA ALA A 466 -1.70 -37.60 -54.95
C ALA A 466 -2.64 -38.29 -55.96
N ARG A 467 -2.68 -37.77 -57.20
CA ARG A 467 -3.17 -38.57 -58.33
C ARG A 467 -2.43 -39.91 -58.30
N PRO A 468 -3.10 -41.05 -58.56
CA PRO A 468 -2.39 -42.28 -58.86
C PRO A 468 -1.47 -41.97 -60.03
N ASP A 469 -0.17 -42.06 -59.79
CA ASP A 469 0.83 -41.95 -60.85
C ASP A 469 0.47 -43.03 -61.87
N ASN A 470 0.09 -42.64 -63.09
CA ASN A 470 -0.33 -43.55 -64.17
C ASN A 470 0.88 -44.32 -64.73
N GLY A 471 1.64 -45.00 -63.86
CA GLY A 471 2.69 -45.96 -64.23
C GLY A 471 4.08 -45.39 -64.47
N ARG A 472 4.47 -44.26 -63.86
CA ARG A 472 5.89 -43.85 -63.83
C ARG A 472 6.45 -43.91 -62.42
N GLU A 473 6.91 -45.10 -62.04
CA GLU A 473 7.97 -45.25 -61.04
C GLU A 473 9.14 -44.36 -61.43
N THR A 474 9.29 -43.21 -60.77
CA THR A 474 10.55 -42.70 -60.23
C THR A 474 10.31 -41.29 -59.71
N TYR A 475 10.19 -41.11 -58.40
CA TYR A 475 10.88 -39.99 -57.78
C TYR A 475 11.28 -40.29 -56.33
N ARG A 476 12.55 -39.99 -56.07
CA ARG A 476 13.23 -40.11 -54.79
C ARG A 476 12.54 -39.27 -53.73
N ARG A 477 12.35 -39.88 -52.56
CA ARG A 477 12.17 -39.17 -51.29
C ARG A 477 13.51 -38.54 -50.92
N GLY A 478 13.56 -37.21 -50.90
CA GLY A 478 14.71 -36.42 -50.45
C GLY A 478 14.22 -35.07 -49.97
N ASP A 479 14.47 -34.84 -48.67
CA ASP A 479 14.33 -33.63 -47.84
C ASP A 479 12.94 -33.12 -47.44
#